data_AF-A0AAW1C1B1-F1
#
_entry.id   AF-A0AAW1C1B1-F1
#
_cell.length_a   1.000
_cell.length_b   1.000
_cell.length_c   1.000
_cell.angle_alpha   90.00
_cell.angle_beta   90.00
_cell.angle_gamma   90.00
#
_symmetry.space_group_name_H-M   'P 1'
#
loop_
_entity.id
_entity.type
_entity.pdbx_description
1 polymer ?
#
loop_
_entity_poly.entity_id
_entity_poly.type
_entity_poly.pdbx_seq_one_letter_code
_entity_poly.pdbx_strand_id
1 'polypeptide(L)'
;MAAQYSVPDPTTPAKMFMNYQGLASYLSSGGDNYWVIDTDYDNYAITYACRTLKEDGSCDDGYAIIFSRNPRGLSPAIQKIVQQKQEEICMTGLFQPVLQSGAC
;
A
#
# COMPACT_ATOMS: atom_id res chain seq x y z
N MET A 1 -2.41 11.37 12.85
CA MET A 1 -2.57 9.90 12.92
C MET A 1 -1.37 9.35 13.66
N ALA A 2 -1.56 8.38 14.55
CA ALA A 2 -0.47 7.60 15.12
C ALA A 2 -0.50 6.21 14.47
N ALA A 3 0.62 5.75 13.93
CA ALA A 3 0.74 4.41 13.35
C ALA A 3 1.93 3.69 13.99
N GLN A 4 1.73 2.42 14.34
CA GLN A 4 2.75 1.52 14.85
C GLN A 4 2.80 0.27 13.98
N TYR A 5 4.01 -0.19 13.69
CA TYR A 5 4.25 -1.34 12.83
C TYR A 5 4.92 -2.45 13.62
N SER A 6 4.43 -3.68 13.45
CA SER A 6 5.08 -4.89 13.93
C SER A 6 5.35 -5.83 12.77
N VAL A 7 6.47 -6.56 12.83
CA VAL A 7 6.83 -7.59 11.85
C VAL A 7 6.50 -8.95 12.50
N PRO A 8 5.40 -9.62 12.11
CA PRO A 8 5.00 -10.88 12.75
C PRO A 8 5.98 -12.03 12.45
N ASP A 9 6.58 -12.02 11.27
CA ASP A 9 7.53 -13.02 10.79
C ASP A 9 8.85 -12.35 10.34
N PRO A 10 9.95 -12.53 11.08
CA PRO A 10 11.25 -11.95 10.74
C PRO A 10 11.83 -12.44 9.40
N THR A 11 11.38 -13.59 8.88
CA THR A 11 11.84 -14.11 7.59
C THR A 11 11.19 -13.41 6.41
N THR A 12 10.06 -12.71 6.65
CA THR A 12 9.35 -11.91 5.65
C THR A 12 9.20 -10.45 6.10
N PRO A 13 10.31 -9.70 6.26
CA PRO A 13 10.31 -8.37 6.89
C PRO A 13 9.49 -7.31 6.13
N ALA A 14 9.20 -7.54 4.85
CA ALA A 14 8.35 -6.67 4.04
C ALA A 14 6.85 -6.80 4.39
N LYS A 15 6.46 -7.80 5.17
CA LYS A 15 5.06 -8.05 5.59
C LYS A 15 4.88 -7.61 7.03
N MET A 16 4.32 -6.42 7.21
CA MET A 16 4.06 -5.85 8.52
C MET A 16 2.57 -5.91 8.86
N PHE A 17 2.28 -5.77 10.15
CA PHE A 17 0.96 -5.43 10.65
C PHE A 17 0.98 -3.99 11.16
N MET A 18 0.08 -3.15 10.67
CA MET A 18 -0.01 -1.73 11.00
C MET A 18 -1.21 -1.50 11.92
N ASN A 19 -0.93 -1.06 13.15
CA ASN A 19 -1.95 -0.50 14.03
C ASN A 19 -2.01 1.01 13.84
N TYR A 20 -3.18 1.53 13.52
CA TYR A 20 -3.38 2.96 13.30
C TYR A 20 -4.48 3.53 14.20
N GLN A 21 -4.24 4.74 14.67
CA GLN A 21 -5.19 5.52 15.44
C GLN A 21 -5.32 6.93 14.85
N GLY A 22 -6.56 7.28 14.53
CA GLY A 22 -6.96 8.64 14.26
C GLY A 22 -6.72 9.54 15.48
N LEU A 23 -6.15 10.74 15.27
CA LEU A 23 -5.91 11.69 16.39
C LEU A 23 -7.20 12.37 16.86
N ALA A 24 -8.22 12.41 16.01
CA ALA A 24 -9.57 12.84 16.38
C ALA A 24 -10.46 11.60 16.50
N SER A 25 -11.38 11.59 17.45
CA SER A 25 -12.21 10.44 17.79
C SER A 25 -13.12 9.94 16.65
N TYR A 26 -13.37 10.76 15.63
CA TYR A 26 -14.14 10.39 14.44
C TYR A 26 -13.29 9.73 13.34
N LEU A 27 -11.96 9.74 13.46
CA LEU A 27 -11.06 9.11 12.50
C LEU A 27 -10.92 7.63 12.86
N SER A 28 -10.97 6.76 11.84
CA SER A 28 -10.89 5.32 12.02
C SER A 28 -9.63 4.90 12.79
N SER A 29 -9.82 4.04 13.78
CA SER A 29 -8.75 3.27 14.44
C SER A 29 -8.91 1.80 14.07
N GLY A 30 -7.81 1.12 13.76
CA GLY A 30 -7.84 -0.27 13.32
C GLY A 30 -6.46 -0.88 13.21
N GLY A 31 -6.44 -2.12 12.75
CA GLY A 31 -5.23 -2.87 12.44
C GLY A 31 -5.38 -3.52 11.08
N ASP A 32 -4.46 -3.24 10.17
CA ASP A 32 -4.47 -3.79 8.81
C ASP A 32 -3.09 -4.40 8.49
N ASN A 33 -3.07 -5.46 7.69
CA ASN A 33 -1.84 -5.94 7.07
C ASN A 33 -1.26 -4.81 6.20
N TYR A 34 0.04 -4.59 6.27
CA TYR A 34 0.72 -3.55 5.50
C TYR A 34 1.97 -4.12 4.86
N TRP A 35 1.85 -4.57 3.63
CA TRP A 35 2.93 -5.24 2.91
C TRP A 35 3.57 -4.28 1.91
N VAL A 36 4.89 -4.26 1.89
CA VAL A 36 5.67 -3.60 0.83
C VAL A 36 5.92 -4.63 -0.26
N ILE A 37 5.26 -4.46 -1.40
CA ILE A 37 5.38 -5.38 -2.54
C ILE A 37 6.69 -5.16 -3.28
N ASP A 38 7.02 -3.88 -3.52
CA ASP A 38 8.26 -3.49 -4.17
C ASP A 38 8.60 -2.03 -3.81
N THR A 39 9.88 -1.69 -3.78
CA THR A 39 10.37 -0.33 -3.54
C THR A 39 11.83 -0.24 -3.91
N ASP A 40 12.22 0.88 -4.51
CA ASP A 40 13.63 1.25 -4.65
C ASP A 40 14.09 2.24 -3.57
N TYR A 41 13.20 2.55 -2.60
CA TYR A 41 13.35 3.51 -1.50
C TYR A 41 13.46 4.98 -1.93
N ASP A 42 14.12 5.25 -3.05
CA ASP A 42 14.52 6.56 -3.54
C ASP A 42 13.51 7.20 -4.49
N ASN A 43 12.66 6.42 -5.17
CA ASN A 43 11.73 6.95 -6.17
C ASN A 43 10.30 6.47 -5.96
N TYR A 44 10.08 5.19 -5.67
CA TYR A 44 8.75 4.62 -5.57
C TYR A 44 8.64 3.54 -4.50
N ALA A 45 7.40 3.30 -4.05
CA ALA A 45 7.05 2.14 -3.26
C ALA A 45 5.64 1.68 -3.62
N ILE A 46 5.40 0.38 -3.63
CA ILE A 46 4.10 -0.23 -3.86
C ILE A 46 3.71 -0.96 -2.58
N THR A 47 2.58 -0.59 -2.02
CA THR A 47 2.06 -1.20 -0.81
C THR A 47 0.76 -1.91 -1.10
N TYR A 48 0.51 -2.97 -0.36
CA TYR A 48 -0.68 -3.80 -0.49
C TYR A 48 -1.16 -4.22 0.89
N ALA A 49 -2.47 -4.22 1.05
CA ALA A 49 -3.16 -4.68 2.24
C ALA A 49 -4.37 -5.50 1.82
N CYS A 50 -4.54 -6.66 2.45
CA CYS A 50 -5.76 -7.45 2.34
C CYS A 50 -6.38 -7.58 3.74
N ARG A 51 -7.64 -7.17 3.87
CA ARG A 51 -8.40 -7.18 5.11
C ARG A 51 -9.16 -8.48 5.31
N THR A 52 -9.78 -8.97 4.24
CA THR A 52 -10.55 -10.21 4.25
C THR A 52 -10.16 -11.08 3.07
N LEU A 53 -10.07 -12.39 3.33
CA LEU A 53 -9.80 -13.41 2.31
C LEU A 53 -11.09 -14.14 1.96
N LYS A 54 -11.21 -14.56 0.71
CA LYS A 54 -12.23 -15.51 0.25
C LYS A 54 -11.86 -16.92 0.67
N GLU A 55 -12.81 -17.85 0.52
CA GLU A 55 -12.61 -19.28 0.82
C GLU A 55 -11.49 -19.91 -0.01
N ASP A 56 -11.25 -19.42 -1.23
CA ASP A 56 -10.17 -19.87 -2.11
C ASP A 56 -8.80 -19.25 -1.79
N GLY A 57 -8.72 -18.41 -0.75
CA GLY A 57 -7.50 -17.72 -0.32
C GLY A 57 -7.16 -16.46 -1.11
N SER A 58 -7.95 -16.10 -2.14
CA SER A 58 -7.81 -14.81 -2.80
C SER A 58 -8.30 -13.67 -1.92
N CYS A 59 -7.86 -12.44 -2.21
CA CYS A 59 -8.29 -11.28 -1.44
C CYS A 59 -9.72 -10.86 -1.83
N ASP A 60 -10.55 -10.56 -0.83
CA ASP A 60 -11.92 -10.07 -1.00
C ASP A 60 -11.98 -8.54 -0.85
N ASP A 61 -11.55 -8.03 0.30
CA ASP A 61 -11.39 -6.59 0.54
C ASP A 61 -9.91 -6.24 0.69
N GLY A 62 -9.35 -5.59 -0.32
CA GLY A 62 -7.96 -5.18 -0.34
C GLY A 62 -7.75 -3.83 -1.00
N TYR A 63 -6.68 -3.15 -0.58
CA TYR A 63 -6.27 -1.89 -1.15
C TYR A 63 -4.76 -1.87 -1.40
N ALA A 64 -4.35 -1.04 -2.34
CA ALA A 64 -2.95 -0.82 -2.65
C ALA A 64 -2.69 0.67 -2.89
N ILE A 65 -1.51 1.13 -2.49
CA ILE A 65 -1.07 2.51 -2.69
C ILE A 65 0.31 2.49 -3.35
N ILE A 66 0.43 3.26 -4.42
CA ILE A 66 1.69 3.53 -5.11
C ILE A 66 2.19 4.89 -4.63
N PHE A 67 3.32 4.89 -3.93
CA PHE A 67 3.99 6.10 -3.48
C PHE A 67 5.02 6.54 -4.51
N SER A 68 5.17 7.86 -4.64
CA SER A 68 6.22 8.50 -5.42
C SER A 68 6.95 9.50 -4.55
N ARG A 69 8.28 9.53 -4.62
CA ARG A 69 9.10 10.59 -4.01
C ARG A 69 9.02 11.90 -4.80
N ASN A 70 8.61 11.85 -6.07
CA ASN A 70 8.41 13.03 -6.92
C ASN A 70 6.90 13.31 -7.08
N PRO A 71 6.39 14.47 -6.61
CA PRO A 71 4.98 14.81 -6.75
C PRO A 71 4.54 15.02 -8.21
N ARG A 72 5.48 15.16 -9.14
CA ARG A 72 5.20 15.23 -10.59
C ARG A 72 4.99 13.86 -11.24
N GLY A 73 5.05 12.78 -10.47
CA GLY A 73 4.81 11.41 -10.93
C GLY A 73 6.07 10.58 -11.16
N LEU A 74 5.86 9.39 -11.71
CA LEU A 74 6.87 8.34 -11.89
C LEU A 74 7.54 8.42 -13.26
N SER A 75 8.81 8.02 -13.34
CA SER A 75 9.52 7.90 -14.62
C SER A 75 8.95 6.77 -15.48
N PRO A 76 9.12 6.80 -16.83
CA PRO A 76 8.63 5.73 -17.70
C PRO A 76 9.18 4.34 -17.35
N ALA A 77 10.40 4.26 -16.82
CA ALA A 77 10.98 3.00 -16.38
C ALA A 77 10.25 2.44 -15.15
N ILE A 78 9.95 3.29 -14.16
CA ILE A 78 9.24 2.89 -12.95
C ILE A 78 7.77 2.58 -13.25
N GLN A 79 7.14 3.31 -14.18
CA GLN A 79 5.76 3.01 -14.60
C GLN A 79 5.62 1.57 -15.14
N LYS A 80 6.61 1.05 -15.86
CA LYS A 80 6.62 -0.35 -16.32
C LYS A 80 6.72 -1.34 -15.16
N ILE A 81 7.55 -1.05 -14.16
CA ILE A 81 7.67 -1.89 -12.96
C ILE A 81 6.35 -1.89 -12.20
N VAL A 82 5.74 -0.72 -12.00
CA VAL A 82 4.44 -0.59 -11.36
C VAL A 82 3.38 -1.38 -12.10
N GLN A 83 3.28 -1.27 -13.43
CA GLN A 83 2.32 -2.03 -14.23
C GLN A 83 2.51 -3.55 -14.06
N GLN A 84 3.75 -4.03 -14.11
CA GLN A 84 4.06 -5.44 -13.85
C GLN A 84 3.60 -5.87 -12.44
N LYS A 85 3.89 -5.07 -11.42
CA LYS A 85 3.49 -5.39 -10.03
C LYS A 85 1.98 -5.33 -9.82
N GLN A 86 1.26 -4.47 -10.54
CA GLN A 86 -0.20 -4.44 -10.53
C GLN A 86 -0.80 -5.75 -11.06
N GLU A 87 -0.19 -6.34 -12.10
CA GLU A 87 -0.59 -7.63 -12.64
C GLU A 87 -0.29 -8.77 -11.65
N GLU A 88 0.90 -8.77 -11.04
CA GLU A 88 1.32 -9.77 -10.04
C GLU A 88 0.39 -9.82 -8.81
N ILE A 89 -0.20 -8.68 -8.41
CA ILE A 89 -1.15 -8.60 -7.28
C ILE A 89 -2.63 -8.62 -7.71
N CYS A 90 -2.91 -8.87 -8.99
CA CYS A 90 -4.27 -8.92 -9.54
C CYS A 90 -5.09 -7.63 -9.38
N MET A 91 -4.45 -6.45 -9.42
CA MET A 91 -5.11 -5.14 -9.27
C MET A 91 -4.97 -4.23 -10.50
N THR A 92 -4.63 -4.79 -11.66
CA THR A 92 -4.53 -4.05 -12.93
C THR A 92 -5.84 -3.35 -13.27
N GLY A 93 -5.76 -2.06 -13.61
CA GLY A 93 -6.92 -1.24 -13.97
C GLY A 93 -7.77 -0.74 -12.80
N LEU A 94 -7.42 -1.10 -11.55
CA LEU A 94 -8.16 -0.66 -10.36
C LEU A 94 -7.59 0.64 -9.73
N PHE A 95 -6.39 1.05 -10.13
CA PHE A 95 -5.72 2.22 -9.57
C PHE A 95 -6.24 3.52 -10.17
N GLN A 96 -6.39 4.53 -9.31
CA GLN A 96 -6.77 5.89 -9.72
C GLN A 96 -5.69 6.89 -9.30
N PRO A 97 -5.41 7.92 -10.11
CA PRO A 97 -4.52 9.01 -9.71
C PRO A 97 -5.09 9.79 -8.53
N VAL A 98 -4.24 10.09 -7.55
CA VAL A 98 -4.60 10.96 -6.41
C VAL A 98 -4.07 12.36 -6.65
N LEU A 99 -4.96 13.34 -6.79
CA LEU A 99 -4.59 14.74 -6.96
C LEU A 99 -4.04 15.32 -5.65
N GLN A 100 -2.81 15.82 -5.66
CA GLN A 100 -2.20 16.55 -4.57
C GLN A 100 -2.42 18.05 -4.76
N SER A 101 -3.54 18.58 -4.26
CA SER A 101 -3.94 19.99 -4.40
C SER A 101 -3.42 20.93 -3.30
N GLY A 102 -2.80 20.37 -2.26
CA GLY A 102 -2.40 21.10 -1.05
C GLY A 102 -3.49 21.16 0.03
N ALA A 103 -4.67 20.56 -0.21
CA ALA A 103 -5.64 20.28 0.84
C ALA A 103 -5.17 19.08 1.69
N CYS A 104 -5.32 19.16 3.01
CA CYS A 104 -4.93 18.13 3.98
C CYS A 104 -6.10 17.75 4.89
#